data_AF-A0A536JLC2-F1
#
_entry.id   AF-A0A536JLC2-F1
#
_cell.length_a   1.000
_cell.length_b   1.000
_cell.length_c   1.000
_cell.angle_alpha   90.00
_cell.angle_beta   90.00
_cell.angle_gamma   90.00
#
_symmetry.space_group_name_H-M   'P 1'
#
loop_
_entity.id
_entity.type
_entity.pdbx_description
1 polymer ?
#
loop_
_entity_poly.entity_id
_entity_poly.type
_entity_poly.pdbx_seq_one_letter_code
_entity_poly.pdbx_strand_id
1 'polypeptide(L)'
;NYKDPLKPELDEIAREINGKDLTTGKQMTSFANLKDDGTTTTGDWIYTGSYLDSGNLMKRRGGIQDPKTNDPTGMGFYPNWSWSWPLNRRVMYNRASADLDGKPWDPARPGITWDGSKWVGDVPDYPLTMNPHDPNAWLPFIMNGEGVGRLFSNGMVDGPFPEHYEPVESPVANPLHPNNSASPVAFLYDKAAGRPNRFGTPQEFPYIATSYRLTEHEHYVTQHVPHLVQLQPKPFVEIPYELASEKGIKSGDHVRVSSKRGKVEVLALVTKRLGPMTVAGQKVYQIGIPIHWGYIGLSAESDPSHGRYWLANALTPFVGDANARTPEFKAFLVNLEKM
;
A
#
# COMPACT_ATOMS: atom_id res chain seq x y z
N ASN A 1 16.59 -9.16 28.94
CA ASN A 1 17.06 -8.24 30.01
C ASN A 1 17.77 -7.08 29.36
N TYR A 2 17.09 -5.93 29.32
CA TYR A 2 17.69 -4.67 28.89
C TYR A 2 18.67 -4.16 29.95
N LYS A 3 19.69 -3.40 29.51
CA LYS A 3 20.61 -2.70 30.41
C LYS A 3 19.87 -1.65 31.25
N ASP A 4 18.96 -0.89 30.63
CA ASP A 4 18.01 0.01 31.29
C ASP A 4 16.59 -0.29 30.80
N PRO A 5 15.73 -0.93 31.61
CA PRO A 5 14.35 -1.25 31.23
C PRO A 5 13.48 -0.02 30.90
N LEU A 6 13.82 1.17 31.40
CA LEU A 6 13.07 2.40 31.11
C LEU A 6 13.52 3.08 29.80
N LYS A 7 14.68 2.68 29.29
CA LYS A 7 15.31 3.23 28.08
C LYS A 7 16.00 2.12 27.28
N PRO A 8 15.23 1.15 26.75
CA PRO A 8 15.81 0.08 25.96
C PRO A 8 16.47 0.62 24.69
N GLU A 9 17.68 0.15 24.41
CA GLU A 9 18.39 0.53 23.19
C GLU A 9 17.83 -0.21 21.97
N LEU A 10 17.87 0.42 20.80
CA LEU A 10 17.35 -0.17 19.55
C LEU A 10 18.01 -1.53 19.22
N ASP A 11 19.28 -1.71 19.57
CA ASP A 11 19.98 -2.99 19.36
C ASP A 11 19.45 -4.10 20.27
N GLU A 12 19.07 -3.77 21.51
CA GLU A 12 18.51 -4.73 22.45
C GLU A 12 17.10 -5.16 22.02
N ILE A 13 16.28 -4.20 21.57
CA ILE A 13 14.95 -4.45 21.02
C ILE A 13 15.06 -5.33 19.76
N ALA A 14 16.01 -5.04 18.87
CA ALA A 14 16.20 -5.84 17.65
C ALA A 14 16.58 -7.30 17.93
N ARG A 15 17.39 -7.56 18.97
CA ARG A 15 17.71 -8.92 19.42
C ARG A 15 16.51 -9.63 20.03
N GLU A 16 15.67 -8.91 20.76
CA GLU A 16 14.42 -9.45 21.30
C GLU A 16 13.44 -9.82 20.17
N ILE A 17 13.27 -8.92 19.19
CA ILE A 17 12.46 -9.16 17.99
C ILE A 17 12.96 -10.40 17.25
N ASN A 18 14.28 -10.56 17.06
CA ASN A 18 14.84 -11.76 16.45
C ASN A 18 14.54 -13.03 17.24
N GLY A 19 14.72 -12.98 18.56
CA GLY A 19 14.49 -14.10 19.45
C GLY A 19 15.75 -14.82 19.91
N LYS A 20 15.57 -15.67 20.94
CA LYS A 20 16.64 -16.32 21.68
C LYS A 20 16.25 -17.73 22.14
N ASP A 21 17.21 -18.66 22.13
CA ASP A 21 17.08 -19.93 22.86
C ASP A 21 17.42 -19.66 24.34
N LEU A 22 16.44 -19.90 25.22
CA LEU A 22 16.57 -19.62 26.65
C LEU A 22 17.43 -20.64 27.39
N THR A 23 17.61 -21.84 26.82
CA THR A 23 18.44 -22.89 27.40
C THR A 23 19.92 -22.65 27.13
N THR A 24 20.26 -22.19 25.93
CA THR A 24 21.65 -21.98 25.51
C THR A 24 22.13 -20.55 25.65
N GLY A 25 21.20 -19.58 25.70
CA GLY A 25 21.57 -18.18 25.74
C GLY A 25 21.90 -17.56 24.37
N LYS A 26 21.74 -18.30 23.27
CA LYS A 26 22.11 -17.89 21.91
C LYS A 26 20.97 -17.25 21.14
N GLN A 27 21.29 -16.34 20.20
CA GLN A 27 20.30 -15.81 19.27
C GLN A 27 19.73 -16.91 18.37
N MET A 28 18.43 -16.84 18.10
CA MET A 28 17.77 -17.76 17.17
C MET A 28 18.24 -17.50 15.74
N THR A 29 18.58 -18.57 15.02
CA THR A 29 19.08 -18.51 13.64
C THR A 29 17.99 -18.69 12.59
N SER A 30 16.85 -19.28 12.98
CA SER A 30 15.70 -19.50 12.11
C SER A 30 14.44 -19.69 12.95
N PHE A 31 13.30 -19.23 12.43
CA PHE A 31 12.00 -19.50 13.06
C PHE A 31 11.65 -20.99 13.09
N ALA A 32 12.26 -21.82 12.23
CA ALA A 32 12.07 -23.26 12.23
C ALA A 32 12.57 -23.93 13.53
N ASN A 33 13.41 -23.23 14.30
CA ASN A 33 13.94 -23.72 15.58
C ASN A 33 13.12 -23.23 16.79
N LEU A 34 12.10 -22.39 16.57
CA LEU A 34 11.19 -21.95 17.65
C LEU A 34 10.37 -23.14 18.16
N LYS A 35 10.10 -23.14 19.47
CA LYS A 35 9.39 -24.20 20.17
C LYS A 35 8.17 -23.65 20.91
N ASP A 36 7.18 -24.49 21.09
CA ASP A 36 5.94 -24.22 21.82
C ASP A 36 6.00 -24.60 23.31
N ASP A 37 7.17 -25.07 23.78
CA ASP A 37 7.42 -25.51 25.17
C ASP A 37 7.94 -24.39 26.10
N GLY A 38 8.02 -23.16 25.59
CA GLY A 38 8.54 -22.00 26.33
C GLY A 38 10.06 -21.92 26.43
N THR A 39 10.81 -22.79 25.77
CA THR A 39 12.30 -22.78 25.80
C THR A 39 12.93 -21.81 24.79
N THR A 40 12.12 -21.18 23.93
CA THR A 40 12.56 -20.14 22.98
C THR A 40 11.69 -18.90 23.11
N THR A 41 12.27 -17.71 22.86
CA THR A 41 11.53 -16.45 22.76
C THR A 41 11.69 -15.84 21.37
N THR A 42 10.73 -15.03 20.95
CA THR A 42 10.82 -14.12 19.81
C THR A 42 9.78 -13.01 19.98
N GLY A 43 10.16 -11.76 19.70
CA GLY A 43 9.20 -10.65 19.66
C GLY A 43 8.37 -10.66 18.38
N ASP A 44 8.95 -11.14 17.27
CA ASP A 44 8.24 -11.34 16.01
C ASP A 44 8.92 -12.46 15.18
N TRP A 45 8.21 -13.58 15.04
CA TRP A 45 8.76 -14.80 14.48
C TRP A 45 9.23 -14.66 13.02
N ILE A 46 8.63 -13.77 12.22
CA ILE A 46 9.06 -13.59 10.82
C ILE A 46 10.44 -12.91 10.73
N TYR A 47 10.86 -12.21 11.78
CA TYR A 47 12.18 -11.58 11.88
C TYR A 47 13.24 -12.48 12.50
N THR A 48 12.90 -13.69 12.95
CA THR A 48 13.89 -14.64 13.45
C THR A 48 14.88 -15.03 12.34
N GLY A 49 16.16 -14.76 12.60
CA GLY A 49 17.25 -14.85 11.63
C GLY A 49 17.81 -13.49 11.17
N SER A 50 17.18 -12.37 11.56
CA SER A 50 17.64 -11.01 11.25
C SER A 50 18.83 -10.56 12.11
N TYR A 51 18.97 -11.10 13.32
CA TYR A 51 20.04 -10.76 14.27
C TYR A 51 20.63 -12.04 14.88
N LEU A 52 21.83 -12.41 14.46
CA LEU A 52 22.52 -13.61 14.93
C LEU A 52 23.56 -13.28 15.99
N ASP A 53 24.10 -14.30 16.66
CA ASP A 53 25.28 -14.14 17.53
C ASP A 53 26.48 -13.57 16.74
N SER A 54 26.56 -13.88 15.43
CA SER A 54 27.56 -13.32 14.51
C SER A 54 27.31 -11.85 14.15
N GLY A 55 26.16 -11.28 14.50
CA GLY A 55 25.84 -9.87 14.32
C GLY A 55 24.48 -9.58 13.67
N ASN A 56 24.20 -8.30 13.57
CA ASN A 56 22.97 -7.76 13.00
C ASN A 56 23.00 -7.81 11.47
N LEU A 57 22.23 -8.72 10.85
CA LEU A 57 22.23 -8.91 9.40
C LEU A 57 21.57 -7.74 8.66
N MET A 58 20.70 -6.99 9.32
CA MET A 58 20.04 -5.79 8.74
C MET A 58 21.03 -4.65 8.50
N LYS A 59 22.22 -4.67 9.11
CA LYS A 59 23.28 -3.68 8.90
C LYS A 59 24.21 -4.00 7.74
N ARG A 60 24.07 -5.15 7.07
CA ARG A 60 24.95 -5.53 5.95
C ARG A 60 24.76 -4.59 4.75
N ARG A 61 25.83 -4.38 3.98
CA ARG A 61 25.90 -3.39 2.89
C ARG A 61 26.43 -3.97 1.57
N GLY A 62 26.32 -5.28 1.35
CA GLY A 62 26.75 -5.94 0.11
C GLY A 62 25.69 -5.84 -0.99
N GLY A 63 25.76 -4.82 -1.84
CA GLY A 63 24.71 -4.44 -2.81
C GLY A 63 25.28 -4.07 -4.18
N ILE A 64 24.65 -3.09 -4.85
CA ILE A 64 24.96 -2.69 -6.24
C ILE A 64 26.39 -2.19 -6.48
N GLN A 65 27.15 -1.88 -5.44
CA GLN A 65 28.52 -1.38 -5.58
C GLN A 65 29.50 -2.41 -6.18
N ASP A 66 29.21 -3.70 -6.04
CA ASP A 66 29.95 -4.79 -6.70
C ASP A 66 28.97 -5.91 -7.07
N PRO A 67 28.23 -5.77 -8.19
CA PRO A 67 27.14 -6.69 -8.52
C PRO A 67 27.60 -8.12 -8.75
N LYS A 68 28.77 -8.32 -9.36
CA LYS A 68 29.29 -9.66 -9.66
C LYS A 68 29.58 -10.44 -8.38
N THR A 69 30.13 -9.78 -7.37
CA THR A 69 30.44 -10.40 -6.07
C THR A 69 29.21 -10.50 -5.17
N ASN A 70 28.41 -9.42 -5.10
CA ASN A 70 27.31 -9.32 -4.14
C ASN A 70 26.03 -10.01 -4.62
N ASP A 71 25.89 -10.24 -5.92
CA ASP A 71 24.83 -11.03 -6.51
C ASP A 71 25.31 -11.78 -7.77
N PRO A 72 26.01 -12.92 -7.61
CA PRO A 72 26.51 -13.70 -8.73
C PRO A 72 25.41 -14.32 -9.59
N THR A 73 24.15 -14.29 -9.13
CA THR A 73 23.00 -14.75 -9.94
C THR A 73 22.68 -13.78 -11.09
N GLY A 74 23.05 -12.50 -10.94
CA GLY A 74 22.71 -11.44 -11.88
C GLY A 74 21.24 -10.99 -11.84
N MET A 75 20.43 -11.50 -10.90
CA MET A 75 18.98 -11.27 -10.83
C MET A 75 18.58 -10.04 -10.03
N GLY A 76 19.51 -9.41 -9.33
CA GLY A 76 19.28 -8.25 -8.48
C GLY A 76 18.80 -8.60 -7.06
N PHE A 77 19.09 -9.79 -6.54
CA PHE A 77 18.65 -10.23 -5.22
C PHE A 77 19.44 -9.57 -4.08
N TYR A 78 20.74 -9.36 -4.26
CA TYR A 78 21.64 -8.78 -3.26
C TYR A 78 21.44 -9.33 -1.83
N PRO A 79 21.61 -10.65 -1.60
CA PRO A 79 21.27 -11.29 -0.33
C PRO A 79 22.05 -10.74 0.87
N ASN A 80 23.17 -10.04 0.64
CA ASN A 80 24.00 -9.40 1.67
C ASN A 80 23.76 -7.89 1.82
N TRP A 81 22.73 -7.31 1.21
CA TRP A 81 22.28 -5.95 1.48
C TRP A 81 21.09 -5.97 2.43
N SER A 82 21.27 -5.43 3.64
CA SER A 82 20.29 -5.58 4.73
C SER A 82 19.87 -7.06 4.92
N TRP A 83 18.63 -7.28 5.32
CA TRP A 83 18.00 -8.58 5.46
C TRP A 83 16.49 -8.45 5.21
N SER A 84 15.91 -9.38 4.46
CA SER A 84 14.46 -9.41 4.18
C SER A 84 13.78 -10.51 5.00
N TRP A 85 12.62 -10.25 5.60
CA TRP A 85 11.78 -11.35 6.06
C TRP A 85 11.03 -11.98 4.87
N PRO A 86 10.69 -13.28 4.92
CA PRO A 86 11.16 -14.28 5.89
C PRO A 86 12.51 -14.90 5.49
N LEU A 87 13.41 -15.13 6.46
CA LEU A 87 14.71 -15.83 6.26
C LEU A 87 15.55 -15.36 5.07
N ASN A 88 15.52 -14.07 4.77
CA ASN A 88 16.25 -13.42 3.67
C ASN A 88 15.78 -13.79 2.26
N ARG A 89 14.58 -14.38 2.11
CA ARG A 89 13.91 -14.58 0.82
C ARG A 89 13.61 -13.23 0.19
N ARG A 90 14.10 -12.99 -1.02
CA ARG A 90 13.94 -11.70 -1.72
C ARG A 90 12.71 -11.68 -2.60
N VAL A 91 12.33 -12.84 -3.13
CA VAL A 91 11.12 -13.05 -3.91
C VAL A 91 10.26 -14.13 -3.24
N MET A 92 9.10 -13.75 -2.70
CA MET A 92 8.13 -14.71 -2.17
C MET A 92 7.58 -15.62 -3.27
N TYR A 93 7.17 -16.83 -2.91
CA TYR A 93 6.60 -17.84 -3.82
C TYR A 93 7.54 -18.26 -4.95
N ASN A 94 8.86 -18.06 -4.81
CA ASN A 94 9.83 -18.29 -5.88
C ASN A 94 9.88 -19.75 -6.37
N ARG A 95 9.37 -20.75 -5.63
CA ARG A 95 9.16 -22.11 -6.16
C ARG A 95 8.25 -22.15 -7.38
N ALA A 96 7.27 -21.23 -7.49
CA ALA A 96 6.41 -21.13 -8.66
C ALA A 96 7.11 -20.56 -9.91
N SER A 97 8.36 -20.08 -9.79
CA SER A 97 9.18 -19.63 -10.93
C SER A 97 9.75 -20.76 -11.78
N ALA A 98 9.57 -22.01 -11.34
CA ALA A 98 10.00 -23.22 -12.01
C ALA A 98 8.84 -24.21 -12.19
N ASP A 99 8.96 -25.09 -13.18
CA ASP A 99 8.01 -26.15 -13.47
C ASP A 99 8.02 -27.27 -12.41
N LEU A 100 7.30 -28.36 -12.69
CA LEU A 100 7.23 -29.53 -11.79
C LEU A 100 8.55 -30.30 -11.69
N ASP A 101 9.43 -30.22 -12.70
CA ASP A 101 10.77 -30.80 -12.67
C ASP A 101 11.79 -29.89 -11.96
N GLY A 102 11.38 -28.67 -11.57
CA GLY A 102 12.26 -27.66 -11.01
C GLY A 102 13.12 -26.92 -12.03
N LYS A 103 12.73 -26.95 -13.31
CA LYS A 103 13.34 -26.15 -14.37
C LYS A 103 12.66 -24.77 -14.44
N PRO A 104 13.42 -23.66 -14.49
CA PRO A 104 12.85 -22.33 -14.60
C PRO A 104 11.94 -22.17 -15.82
N TRP A 105 10.82 -21.47 -15.67
CA TRP A 105 9.94 -21.12 -16.81
C TRP A 105 10.67 -20.21 -17.81
N ASP A 106 11.52 -19.32 -17.30
CA ASP A 106 12.44 -18.51 -18.09
C ASP A 106 13.88 -18.78 -17.63
N PRO A 107 14.68 -19.52 -18.41
CA PRO A 107 16.07 -19.82 -18.08
C PRO A 107 16.98 -18.60 -17.94
N ALA A 108 16.63 -17.45 -18.52
CA ALA A 108 17.41 -16.22 -18.39
C ALA A 108 17.05 -15.42 -17.13
N ARG A 109 15.95 -15.76 -16.47
CA ARG A 109 15.46 -15.11 -15.24
C ARG A 109 15.04 -16.14 -14.18
N PRO A 110 15.93 -17.05 -13.76
CA PRO A 110 15.59 -18.06 -12.76
C PRO A 110 15.39 -17.41 -11.39
N GLY A 111 14.26 -17.67 -10.74
CA GLY A 111 14.08 -17.35 -9.33
C GLY A 111 14.87 -18.35 -8.47
N ILE A 112 14.45 -19.62 -8.54
CA ILE A 112 15.21 -20.76 -8.05
C ILE A 112 15.16 -21.91 -9.06
N THR A 113 16.15 -22.79 -9.04
CA THR A 113 16.24 -24.00 -9.88
C THR A 113 16.65 -25.19 -9.02
N TRP A 114 16.18 -26.39 -9.37
CA TRP A 114 16.64 -27.62 -8.75
C TRP A 114 17.99 -28.04 -9.36
N ASP A 115 19.02 -28.26 -8.54
CA ASP A 115 20.36 -28.66 -9.00
C ASP A 115 20.59 -30.19 -8.98
N GLY A 116 19.55 -30.96 -8.64
CA GLY A 116 19.63 -32.40 -8.40
C GLY A 116 19.69 -32.78 -6.92
N SER A 117 20.02 -31.84 -6.04
CA SER A 117 20.16 -32.08 -4.59
C SER A 117 19.49 -31.02 -3.72
N LYS A 118 19.44 -29.77 -4.19
CA LYS A 118 18.84 -28.62 -3.50
C LYS A 118 18.35 -27.58 -4.49
N TRP A 119 17.51 -26.67 -4.01
CA TRP A 119 17.11 -25.47 -4.73
C TRP A 119 18.18 -24.38 -4.61
N VAL A 120 18.61 -23.82 -5.75
CA VAL A 120 19.64 -22.77 -5.85
C VAL A 120 19.10 -21.54 -6.59
N GLY A 121 19.65 -20.36 -6.30
CA GLY A 121 19.14 -19.07 -6.78
C GLY A 121 18.98 -18.10 -5.61
N ASP A 122 17.80 -17.48 -5.49
CA ASP A 122 17.36 -16.85 -4.24
C ASP A 122 17.25 -17.89 -3.09
N VAL A 123 17.09 -17.43 -1.85
CA VAL A 123 16.69 -18.32 -0.74
C VAL A 123 15.32 -18.94 -1.10
N PRO A 124 15.19 -20.27 -1.13
CA PRO A 124 13.92 -20.89 -1.50
C PRO A 124 12.80 -20.52 -0.52
N ASP A 125 11.67 -20.06 -1.04
CA ASP A 125 10.39 -19.99 -0.33
C ASP A 125 9.71 -21.36 -0.33
N TYR A 126 10.48 -22.35 0.07
CA TYR A 126 10.24 -23.78 -0.08
C TYR A 126 11.32 -24.53 0.72
N PRO A 127 11.13 -25.79 1.13
CA PRO A 127 12.20 -26.51 1.80
C PRO A 127 13.40 -26.73 0.86
N LEU A 128 14.60 -26.37 1.32
CA LEU A 128 15.82 -26.28 0.50
C LEU A 128 16.14 -27.57 -0.28
N THR A 129 15.86 -28.73 0.31
CA THR A 129 16.21 -30.07 -0.23
C THR A 129 14.98 -30.87 -0.65
N MET A 130 13.80 -30.25 -0.74
CA MET A 130 12.59 -30.94 -1.21
C MET A 130 12.75 -31.31 -2.68
N ASN A 131 12.86 -32.61 -2.96
CA ASN A 131 13.01 -33.13 -4.31
C ASN A 131 11.69 -32.91 -5.10
N PRO A 132 11.71 -32.21 -6.24
CA PRO A 132 10.51 -32.00 -7.06
C PRO A 132 9.84 -33.30 -7.55
N HIS A 133 10.58 -34.41 -7.60
CA HIS A 133 10.07 -35.71 -8.02
C HIS A 133 9.56 -36.59 -6.87
N ASP A 134 9.60 -36.12 -5.62
CA ASP A 134 8.99 -36.83 -4.50
C ASP A 134 7.45 -36.78 -4.64
N PRO A 135 6.74 -37.93 -4.56
CA PRO A 135 5.27 -37.93 -4.60
C PRO A 135 4.61 -37.10 -3.47
N ASN A 136 5.34 -36.80 -2.39
CA ASN A 136 4.91 -35.96 -1.28
C ASN A 136 5.51 -34.55 -1.32
N ALA A 137 6.10 -34.15 -2.45
CA ALA A 137 6.63 -32.80 -2.61
C ALA A 137 5.55 -31.75 -2.34
N TRP A 138 5.90 -30.71 -1.59
CA TRP A 138 4.96 -29.64 -1.25
C TRP A 138 4.58 -28.82 -2.50
N LEU A 139 3.44 -28.15 -2.45
CA LEU A 139 3.07 -27.19 -3.49
C LEU A 139 3.67 -25.79 -3.18
N PRO A 140 3.83 -24.90 -4.18
CA PRO A 140 4.66 -23.69 -4.06
C PRO A 140 4.18 -22.63 -3.06
N PHE A 141 2.93 -22.66 -2.60
CA PHE A 141 2.37 -21.64 -1.70
C PHE A 141 2.30 -22.17 -0.27
N ILE A 142 3.46 -22.25 0.40
CA ILE A 142 3.64 -22.97 1.66
C ILE A 142 2.83 -22.44 2.86
N MET A 143 2.29 -21.21 2.77
CA MET A 143 1.45 -20.62 3.81
C MET A 143 -0.05 -20.92 3.62
N ASN A 144 -0.43 -21.51 2.48
CA ASN A 144 -1.80 -21.96 2.22
C ASN A 144 -1.89 -23.45 2.55
N GLY A 145 -2.93 -23.87 3.28
CA GLY A 145 -3.08 -25.26 3.72
C GLY A 145 -3.18 -26.26 2.56
N GLU A 146 -3.73 -25.82 1.43
CA GLU A 146 -3.80 -26.55 0.17
C GLU A 146 -2.55 -26.37 -0.72
N GLY A 147 -1.63 -25.47 -0.36
CA GLY A 147 -0.37 -25.23 -1.04
C GLY A 147 -0.46 -24.53 -2.41
N VAL A 148 -1.63 -24.04 -2.82
CA VAL A 148 -1.86 -23.36 -4.11
C VAL A 148 -2.27 -21.89 -3.97
N GLY A 149 -2.09 -21.11 -5.03
CA GLY A 149 -2.72 -19.80 -5.16
C GLY A 149 -4.22 -19.94 -5.44
N ARG A 150 -5.04 -19.08 -4.83
CA ARG A 150 -6.51 -19.14 -4.92
C ARG A 150 -7.04 -18.28 -6.07
N LEU A 151 -7.61 -18.91 -7.09
CA LEU A 151 -8.50 -18.24 -8.06
C LEU A 151 -9.89 -18.01 -7.47
N PHE A 152 -10.39 -18.99 -6.71
CA PHE A 152 -11.59 -18.91 -5.88
C PHE A 152 -11.17 -18.74 -4.43
N SER A 153 -11.58 -17.65 -3.76
CA SER A 153 -11.20 -17.37 -2.37
C SER A 153 -12.37 -17.56 -1.41
N ASN A 154 -12.17 -18.32 -0.34
CA ASN A 154 -13.16 -18.42 0.74
C ASN A 154 -12.92 -17.40 1.88
N GLY A 155 -11.97 -16.48 1.71
CA GLY A 155 -11.55 -15.55 2.76
C GLY A 155 -12.12 -14.13 2.64
N MET A 156 -12.85 -13.83 1.57
CA MET A 156 -13.32 -12.48 1.26
C MET A 156 -14.78 -12.28 1.71
N VAL A 157 -15.07 -11.12 2.31
CA VAL A 157 -16.42 -10.74 2.79
C VAL A 157 -17.39 -10.51 1.63
N ASP A 158 -16.88 -10.03 0.50
CA ASP A 158 -17.62 -9.60 -0.68
C ASP A 158 -17.74 -10.66 -1.79
N GLY A 159 -17.29 -11.87 -1.51
CA GLY A 159 -17.50 -13.04 -2.36
C GLY A 159 -16.20 -13.66 -2.88
N PRO A 160 -16.29 -14.87 -3.45
CA PRO A 160 -15.10 -15.66 -3.76
C PRO A 160 -14.39 -15.28 -5.06
N PHE A 161 -15.06 -14.48 -5.89
CA PHE A 161 -14.51 -13.89 -7.09
C PHE A 161 -14.69 -12.37 -7.03
N PRO A 162 -13.76 -11.59 -7.59
CA PRO A 162 -13.97 -10.15 -7.78
C PRO A 162 -15.19 -9.90 -8.68
N GLU A 163 -16.00 -8.91 -8.31
CA GLU A 163 -17.13 -8.42 -9.08
C GLU A 163 -17.08 -6.89 -9.10
N HIS A 164 -17.50 -6.28 -10.21
CA HIS A 164 -17.45 -4.81 -10.33
C HIS A 164 -18.63 -4.18 -9.59
N TYR A 165 -18.31 -3.36 -8.58
CA TYR A 165 -19.25 -2.46 -7.94
C TYR A 165 -18.78 -1.02 -8.11
N GLU A 166 -19.73 -0.11 -8.32
CA GLU A 166 -19.47 1.32 -8.34
C GLU A 166 -19.05 1.82 -6.94
N PRO A 167 -18.28 2.92 -6.86
CA PRO A 167 -18.10 3.65 -5.61
C PRO A 167 -19.45 4.01 -4.98
N VAL A 168 -19.50 4.20 -3.66
CA VAL A 168 -20.78 4.52 -2.99
C VAL A 168 -21.36 5.84 -3.50
N GLU A 169 -20.50 6.80 -3.81
CA GLU A 169 -20.85 7.99 -4.58
C GLU A 169 -20.33 7.84 -6.02
N SER A 170 -21.18 7.39 -6.94
CA SER A 170 -20.85 7.26 -8.36
C SER A 170 -21.73 8.17 -9.21
N PRO A 171 -21.19 8.82 -10.28
CA PRO A 171 -21.98 9.67 -11.17
C PRO A 171 -23.01 8.88 -11.99
N VAL A 172 -22.88 7.55 -12.04
CA VAL A 172 -23.75 6.66 -12.81
C VAL A 172 -24.18 5.46 -11.96
N ALA A 173 -25.26 4.79 -12.37
CA ALA A 173 -25.57 3.46 -11.85
C ALA A 173 -24.68 2.41 -12.53
N ASN A 174 -24.38 1.32 -11.82
CA ASN A 174 -23.61 0.20 -12.33
C ASN A 174 -24.25 -0.42 -13.58
N PRO A 175 -23.58 -0.44 -14.74
CA PRO A 175 -24.15 -0.99 -15.96
C PRO A 175 -24.34 -2.51 -15.96
N LEU A 176 -23.57 -3.26 -15.16
CA LEU A 176 -23.63 -4.73 -15.13
C LEU A 176 -24.83 -5.22 -14.32
N HIS A 177 -25.12 -4.57 -13.20
CA HIS A 177 -26.23 -4.91 -12.33
C HIS A 177 -26.78 -3.66 -11.61
N PRO A 178 -27.62 -2.85 -12.30
CA PRO A 178 -28.09 -1.56 -11.79
C PRO A 178 -28.80 -1.61 -10.42
N ASN A 179 -29.43 -2.75 -10.10
CA ASN A 179 -30.12 -2.94 -8.82
C ASN A 179 -29.16 -3.09 -7.62
N ASN A 180 -27.88 -3.36 -7.87
CA ASN A 180 -26.82 -3.48 -6.85
C ASN A 180 -25.62 -2.65 -7.29
N SER A 181 -25.78 -1.32 -7.31
CA SER A 181 -24.80 -0.46 -7.94
C SER A 181 -23.45 -0.47 -7.22
N ALA A 182 -23.46 -0.16 -5.92
CA ALA A 182 -22.30 -0.20 -5.05
C ALA A 182 -22.22 -1.53 -4.29
N SER A 183 -21.06 -1.81 -3.68
CA SER A 183 -20.84 -3.08 -2.97
C SER A 183 -21.91 -3.27 -1.87
N PRO A 184 -22.64 -4.40 -1.89
CA PRO A 184 -23.74 -4.64 -0.95
C PRO A 184 -23.26 -4.83 0.50
N VAL A 185 -21.96 -5.06 0.69
CA VAL A 185 -21.33 -5.35 1.98
C VAL A 185 -20.28 -4.31 2.37
N ALA A 186 -20.23 -3.16 1.69
CA ALA A 186 -19.35 -2.05 2.07
C ALA A 186 -19.59 -1.61 3.53
N PHE A 187 -18.51 -1.24 4.22
CA PHE A 187 -18.62 -0.80 5.61
C PHE A 187 -19.00 0.69 5.68
N LEU A 188 -20.27 0.95 6.00
CA LEU A 188 -20.81 2.32 6.09
C LEU A 188 -20.65 2.89 7.51
N TYR A 189 -19.63 3.73 7.72
CA TYR A 189 -19.29 4.26 9.04
C TYR A 189 -20.41 5.08 9.68
N ASP A 190 -21.11 5.92 8.91
CA ASP A 190 -22.22 6.71 9.44
C ASP A 190 -23.39 5.84 9.89
N LYS A 191 -23.73 4.81 9.12
CA LYS A 191 -24.74 3.81 9.50
C LYS A 191 -24.33 3.07 10.77
N ALA A 192 -23.08 2.60 10.84
CA ALA A 192 -22.56 1.89 12.01
C ALA A 192 -22.54 2.76 13.28
N ALA A 193 -22.34 4.07 13.12
CA ALA A 193 -22.34 5.05 14.22
C ALA A 193 -23.73 5.64 14.53
N GLY A 194 -24.80 5.21 13.84
CA GLY A 194 -26.14 5.78 14.02
C GLY A 194 -26.26 7.26 13.60
N ARG A 195 -25.38 7.73 12.71
CA ARG A 195 -25.36 9.11 12.20
C ARG A 195 -26.19 9.23 10.91
N PRO A 196 -26.71 10.43 10.60
CA PRO A 196 -27.36 10.69 9.32
C PRO A 196 -26.45 10.33 8.14
N ASN A 197 -27.08 9.88 7.04
CA ASN A 197 -26.37 9.64 5.78
C ASN A 197 -25.82 10.97 5.24
N ARG A 198 -24.52 11.00 4.94
CA ARG A 198 -23.79 12.14 4.36
C ARG A 198 -23.16 11.82 3.00
N PHE A 199 -23.69 10.83 2.28
CA PHE A 199 -23.41 10.64 0.86
C PHE A 199 -24.23 11.66 0.04
N GLY A 200 -23.57 12.29 -0.92
CA GLY A 200 -24.16 13.17 -1.91
C GLY A 200 -24.66 12.40 -3.12
N THR A 201 -25.39 13.10 -3.97
CA THR A 201 -25.96 12.56 -5.20
C THR A 201 -25.29 13.17 -6.44
N PRO A 202 -25.29 12.50 -7.60
CA PRO A 202 -24.77 13.06 -8.85
C PRO A 202 -25.45 14.36 -9.27
N GLN A 203 -26.71 14.57 -8.86
CA GLN A 203 -27.44 15.80 -9.13
C GLN A 203 -26.87 17.00 -8.36
N GLU A 204 -26.41 16.77 -7.12
CA GLU A 204 -25.80 17.80 -6.27
C GLU A 204 -24.29 17.95 -6.51
N PHE A 205 -23.61 16.83 -6.79
CA PHE A 205 -22.16 16.72 -6.89
C PHE A 205 -21.80 15.91 -8.14
N PRO A 206 -21.75 16.54 -9.33
CA PRO A 206 -21.70 15.83 -10.61
C PRO A 206 -20.30 15.36 -11.02
N TYR A 207 -19.24 15.75 -10.30
CA TYR A 207 -17.86 15.46 -10.69
C TYR A 207 -17.26 14.40 -9.79
N ILE A 208 -16.51 13.48 -10.39
CA ILE A 208 -15.68 12.53 -9.65
C ILE A 208 -14.52 13.31 -9.03
N ALA A 209 -14.20 13.04 -7.77
CA ALA A 209 -12.97 13.49 -7.14
C ALA A 209 -12.09 12.30 -6.78
N THR A 210 -10.78 12.53 -6.87
CA THR A 210 -9.79 11.59 -6.38
C THR A 210 -8.69 12.32 -5.60
N SER A 211 -8.20 11.68 -4.54
CA SER A 211 -7.11 12.22 -3.73
C SER A 211 -5.78 11.51 -3.99
N TYR A 212 -4.68 12.26 -4.09
CA TYR A 212 -3.36 11.69 -4.37
C TYR A 212 -2.21 12.52 -3.78
N ARG A 213 -0.99 12.13 -4.13
CA ARG A 213 0.26 12.70 -3.62
C ARG A 213 1.04 13.38 -4.75
N LEU A 214 1.80 14.40 -4.38
CA LEU A 214 2.89 15.01 -5.13
C LEU A 214 4.23 14.56 -4.55
N THR A 215 5.24 14.48 -5.41
CA THR A 215 6.60 14.01 -5.09
C THR A 215 7.26 14.81 -3.99
N GLU A 216 7.03 16.12 -3.97
CA GLU A 216 7.67 17.09 -3.09
C GLU A 216 7.14 17.02 -1.65
N HIS A 217 6.05 16.29 -1.43
CA HIS A 217 5.39 16.23 -0.14
C HIS A 217 5.07 14.80 0.32
N GLU A 218 5.40 14.54 1.58
CA GLU A 218 4.96 13.37 2.35
C GLU A 218 3.88 13.79 3.35
N HIS A 219 2.63 13.46 3.03
CA HIS A 219 1.44 13.71 3.85
C HIS A 219 1.48 15.14 4.43
N TYR A 220 1.48 15.24 5.75
CA TYR A 220 1.44 16.49 6.50
C TYR A 220 2.76 16.75 7.26
N VAL A 221 3.82 15.99 6.97
CA VAL A 221 5.13 16.12 7.64
C VAL A 221 5.97 17.17 6.92
N THR A 222 6.08 17.04 5.62
CA THR A 222 6.96 17.88 4.78
C THR A 222 6.47 19.31 4.57
N GLN A 223 5.22 19.63 4.93
CA GLN A 223 4.73 21.02 4.99
C GLN A 223 5.45 21.88 6.05
N HIS A 224 6.33 21.26 6.85
CA HIS A 224 7.24 21.90 7.79
C HIS A 224 8.68 22.01 7.30
N VAL A 225 8.99 21.49 6.09
CA VAL A 225 10.35 21.52 5.51
C VAL A 225 10.45 22.67 4.51
N PRO A 226 11.20 23.76 4.81
CA PRO A 226 11.17 24.97 4.00
C PRO A 226 11.47 24.76 2.51
N HIS A 227 12.47 23.95 2.19
CA HIS A 227 12.86 23.68 0.79
C HIS A 227 11.78 22.93 0.01
N LEU A 228 11.06 22.02 0.65
CA LEU A 228 9.97 21.27 0.00
C LEU A 228 8.75 22.16 -0.20
N VAL A 229 8.42 22.99 0.79
CA VAL A 229 7.37 24.01 0.67
C VAL A 229 7.71 25.02 -0.43
N GLN A 230 8.98 25.39 -0.62
CA GLN A 230 9.35 26.27 -1.75
C GLN A 230 9.09 25.63 -3.12
N LEU A 231 9.22 24.32 -3.26
CA LEU A 231 8.94 23.61 -4.52
C LEU A 231 7.44 23.53 -4.82
N GLN A 232 6.60 23.28 -3.81
CA GLN A 232 5.13 23.23 -3.95
C GLN A 232 4.43 24.08 -2.86
N PRO A 233 4.41 25.42 -3.00
CA PRO A 233 4.08 26.31 -1.88
C PRO A 233 2.59 26.47 -1.59
N LYS A 234 1.74 26.28 -2.60
CA LYS A 234 0.32 26.63 -2.53
C LYS A 234 -0.55 25.42 -2.80
N PRO A 235 -1.64 25.24 -2.04
CA PRO A 235 -2.60 24.20 -2.34
C PRO A 235 -3.34 24.49 -3.64
N PHE A 236 -3.64 23.44 -4.37
CA PHE A 236 -4.38 23.51 -5.62
C PHE A 236 -5.23 22.26 -5.84
N VAL A 237 -6.18 22.35 -6.77
CA VAL A 237 -6.83 21.19 -7.38
C VAL A 237 -6.55 21.16 -8.88
N GLU A 238 -6.43 19.96 -9.44
CA GLU A 238 -6.28 19.77 -10.88
C GLU A 238 -7.66 19.66 -11.53
N ILE A 239 -7.89 20.50 -12.54
CA ILE A 239 -9.18 20.61 -13.22
C ILE A 239 -8.99 20.28 -14.71
N PRO A 240 -9.80 19.37 -15.29
CA PRO A 240 -9.79 19.11 -16.72
C PRO A 240 -10.00 20.39 -17.53
N TYR A 241 -9.23 20.55 -18.61
CA TYR A 241 -9.28 21.75 -19.46
C TYR A 241 -10.68 22.10 -19.95
N GLU A 242 -11.45 21.10 -20.40
CA GLU A 242 -12.82 21.31 -20.91
C GLU A 242 -13.79 21.74 -19.81
N LEU A 243 -13.76 21.09 -18.64
CA LEU A 243 -14.58 21.48 -17.49
C LEU A 243 -14.25 22.91 -17.03
N ALA A 244 -12.97 23.26 -16.99
CA ALA A 244 -12.54 24.61 -16.65
C ALA A 244 -13.07 25.64 -17.66
N SER A 245 -13.07 25.32 -18.96
CA SER A 245 -13.64 26.16 -20.02
C SER A 245 -15.16 26.33 -19.85
N GLU A 246 -15.90 25.26 -19.55
CA GLU A 246 -17.34 25.31 -19.28
C GLU A 246 -17.68 26.19 -18.07
N LYS A 247 -16.81 26.19 -17.04
CA LYS A 247 -16.98 26.95 -15.79
C LYS A 247 -16.33 28.34 -15.80
N GLY A 248 -15.64 28.72 -16.88
CA GLY A 248 -14.91 29.99 -16.96
C GLY A 248 -13.75 30.11 -15.96
N ILE A 249 -13.10 28.99 -15.61
CA ILE A 249 -11.98 28.90 -14.67
C ILE A 249 -10.65 28.88 -15.44
N LYS A 250 -9.67 29.68 -14.99
CA LYS A 250 -8.29 29.69 -15.50
C LYS A 250 -7.34 29.17 -14.41
N SER A 251 -6.16 28.69 -14.82
CA SER A 251 -5.12 28.33 -13.84
C SER A 251 -4.76 29.54 -12.98
N GLY A 252 -4.64 29.33 -11.67
CA GLY A 252 -4.40 30.37 -10.69
C GLY A 252 -5.67 31.05 -10.15
N ASP A 253 -6.84 30.83 -10.74
CA ASP A 253 -8.10 31.28 -10.13
C ASP A 253 -8.34 30.54 -8.81
N HIS A 254 -8.93 31.23 -7.83
CA HIS A 254 -9.43 30.57 -6.63
C HIS A 254 -10.72 29.80 -6.96
N VAL A 255 -10.80 28.59 -6.43
CA VAL A 255 -11.94 27.70 -6.62
C VAL A 255 -12.35 27.06 -5.31
N ARG A 256 -13.64 26.75 -5.21
CA ARG A 256 -14.20 25.91 -4.16
C ARG A 256 -14.54 24.55 -4.75
N VAL A 257 -14.01 23.50 -4.14
CA VAL A 257 -14.47 22.13 -4.35
C VAL A 257 -15.27 21.71 -3.13
N SER A 258 -16.48 21.21 -3.31
CA SER A 258 -17.39 20.85 -2.22
C SER A 258 -17.96 19.45 -2.40
N SER A 259 -18.23 18.79 -1.28
CA SER A 259 -19.00 17.54 -1.23
C SER A 259 -20.14 17.70 -0.23
N LYS A 260 -20.95 16.66 -0.03
CA LYS A 260 -22.00 16.66 1.01
C LYS A 260 -21.45 16.89 2.43
N ARG A 261 -20.14 16.67 2.64
CA ARG A 261 -19.50 16.69 3.97
C ARG A 261 -18.80 18.01 4.27
N GLY A 262 -18.38 18.75 3.27
CA GLY A 262 -17.52 19.91 3.47
C GLY A 262 -16.98 20.49 2.17
N LYS A 263 -15.94 21.30 2.29
CA LYS A 263 -15.33 22.03 1.18
C LYS A 263 -13.83 22.20 1.36
N VAL A 264 -13.15 22.45 0.25
CA VAL A 264 -11.81 23.02 0.20
C VAL A 264 -11.80 24.25 -0.70
N GLU A 265 -10.95 25.21 -0.38
CA GLU A 265 -10.82 26.48 -1.11
C GLU A 265 -9.34 26.71 -1.44
N VAL A 266 -9.00 26.55 -2.72
CA VAL A 266 -7.60 26.44 -3.18
C VAL A 266 -7.45 27.01 -4.59
N LEU A 267 -6.24 26.99 -5.16
CA LEU A 267 -6.00 27.43 -6.52
C LEU A 267 -6.41 26.38 -7.56
N ALA A 268 -6.82 26.82 -8.74
CA ALA A 268 -7.03 25.94 -9.89
C ALA A 268 -5.71 25.68 -10.63
N LEU A 269 -5.40 24.40 -10.90
CA LEU A 269 -4.45 24.00 -11.92
C LEU A 269 -5.21 23.39 -13.10
N VAL A 270 -5.52 24.22 -14.09
CA VAL A 270 -6.20 23.76 -15.31
C VAL A 270 -5.19 23.03 -16.20
N THR A 271 -5.51 21.79 -16.59
CA THR A 271 -4.57 20.94 -17.32
C THR A 271 -5.25 20.06 -18.36
N LYS A 272 -4.50 19.73 -19.42
CA LYS A 272 -4.88 18.74 -20.44
C LYS A 272 -4.47 17.31 -20.05
N ARG A 273 -3.76 17.12 -18.93
CA ARG A 273 -3.48 15.79 -18.36
C ARG A 273 -4.75 15.08 -17.88
N LEU A 274 -5.79 15.85 -17.58
CA LEU A 274 -7.12 15.36 -17.25
C LEU A 274 -8.08 15.74 -18.37
N GLY A 275 -8.95 14.82 -18.77
CA GLY A 275 -9.92 14.99 -19.85
C GLY A 275 -11.30 14.47 -19.48
N PRO A 276 -12.31 14.73 -20.33
CA PRO A 276 -13.62 14.09 -20.20
C PRO A 276 -13.49 12.57 -20.33
N MET A 277 -14.37 11.84 -19.64
CA MET A 277 -14.57 10.41 -19.86
C MET A 277 -16.02 10.16 -20.26
N THR A 278 -16.25 9.12 -21.05
CA THR A 278 -17.60 8.62 -21.33
C THR A 278 -17.83 7.36 -20.52
N VAL A 279 -18.70 7.44 -19.51
CA VAL A 279 -19.02 6.33 -18.60
C VAL A 279 -20.52 6.08 -18.65
N ALA A 280 -20.93 4.85 -18.95
CA ALA A 280 -22.34 4.48 -19.14
C ALA A 280 -23.11 5.43 -20.10
N GLY A 281 -22.44 5.90 -21.15
CA GLY A 281 -23.00 6.85 -22.12
C GLY A 281 -23.05 8.31 -21.65
N GLN A 282 -22.57 8.62 -20.45
CA GLN A 282 -22.57 9.97 -19.88
C GLN A 282 -21.17 10.59 -19.92
N LYS A 283 -21.09 11.88 -20.25
CA LYS A 283 -19.84 12.64 -20.12
C LYS A 283 -19.61 12.97 -18.65
N VAL A 284 -18.52 12.46 -18.09
CA VAL A 284 -18.12 12.69 -16.70
C VAL A 284 -16.73 13.34 -16.65
N TYR A 285 -16.48 14.10 -15.60
CA TYR A 285 -15.18 14.72 -15.35
C TYR A 285 -14.64 14.28 -13.99
N GLN A 286 -13.31 14.18 -13.90
CA GLN A 286 -12.60 13.90 -12.66
C GLN A 286 -11.73 15.09 -12.24
N ILE A 287 -11.86 15.50 -10.97
CA ILE A 287 -11.07 16.54 -10.33
C ILE A 287 -10.01 15.90 -9.45
N GLY A 288 -8.77 16.38 -9.58
CA GLY A 288 -7.63 15.89 -8.82
C GLY A 288 -7.35 16.73 -7.57
N ILE A 289 -7.16 16.07 -6.43
CA ILE A 289 -7.01 16.74 -5.12
C ILE A 289 -5.76 16.21 -4.40
N PRO A 290 -4.62 16.91 -4.46
CA PRO A 290 -3.48 16.57 -3.62
C PRO A 290 -3.78 16.76 -2.12
N ILE A 291 -3.19 15.91 -1.27
CA ILE A 291 -3.54 15.81 0.16
C ILE A 291 -2.62 16.56 1.13
N HIS A 292 -1.77 17.46 0.62
CA HIS A 292 -0.53 17.80 1.32
C HIS A 292 -0.58 19.09 2.14
N TRP A 293 -1.74 19.74 2.20
CA TRP A 293 -1.93 20.98 2.95
C TRP A 293 -3.04 20.84 3.98
N GLY A 294 -2.89 21.57 5.08
CA GLY A 294 -3.88 21.68 6.13
C GLY A 294 -3.82 23.05 6.80
N TYR A 295 -4.27 23.11 8.04
CA TYR A 295 -4.35 24.33 8.84
C TYR A 295 -3.10 24.57 9.73
N ILE A 296 -2.10 23.69 9.63
CA ILE A 296 -0.81 23.76 10.34
C ILE A 296 0.29 23.53 9.29
N GLY A 297 1.42 24.22 9.43
CA GLY A 297 2.54 24.15 8.47
C GLY A 297 2.87 25.50 7.88
N LEU A 298 4.04 25.61 7.24
CA LEU A 298 4.61 26.89 6.81
C LEU A 298 3.68 27.66 5.87
N SER A 299 3.04 26.96 4.91
CA SER A 299 2.08 27.59 4.00
C SER A 299 0.84 28.09 4.74
N ALA A 300 0.34 27.34 5.73
CA ALA A 300 -0.88 27.70 6.46
C ALA A 300 -0.63 28.84 7.44
N GLU A 301 0.54 28.87 8.08
CA GLU A 301 0.97 29.96 8.95
C GLU A 301 1.16 31.27 8.17
N SER A 302 1.53 31.18 6.89
CA SER A 302 1.61 32.34 6.00
C SER A 302 0.24 32.87 5.53
N ASP A 303 -0.83 32.08 5.67
CA ASP A 303 -2.20 32.45 5.28
C ASP A 303 -3.27 31.78 6.17
N PRO A 304 -3.36 32.15 7.46
CA PRO A 304 -4.17 31.41 8.42
C PRO A 304 -5.68 31.46 8.14
N SER A 305 -6.17 32.52 7.49
CA SER A 305 -7.59 32.68 7.16
C SER A 305 -8.07 31.68 6.10
N HIS A 306 -7.18 31.26 5.20
CA HIS A 306 -7.48 30.27 4.15
C HIS A 306 -7.02 28.86 4.54
N GLY A 307 -5.94 28.72 5.32
CA GLY A 307 -5.38 27.43 5.77
C GLY A 307 -6.40 26.45 6.38
N ARG A 308 -7.43 26.99 7.05
CA ARG A 308 -8.55 26.21 7.62
C ARG A 308 -9.36 25.40 6.59
N TYR A 309 -9.24 25.70 5.30
CA TYR A 309 -10.00 25.06 4.21
C TYR A 309 -9.13 24.21 3.28
N TRP A 310 -7.91 23.84 3.67
CA TRP A 310 -7.01 23.10 2.79
C TRP A 310 -7.01 21.58 2.99
N LEU A 311 -7.66 21.09 4.04
CA LEU A 311 -7.67 19.66 4.37
C LEU A 311 -8.54 18.86 3.38
N ALA A 312 -7.91 18.12 2.47
CA ALA A 312 -8.60 17.32 1.43
C ALA A 312 -9.63 16.34 2.01
N ASN A 313 -9.35 15.74 3.17
CA ASN A 313 -10.27 14.80 3.84
C ASN A 313 -11.56 15.45 4.37
N ALA A 314 -11.70 16.78 4.32
CA ALA A 314 -12.98 17.44 4.52
C ALA A 314 -14.02 17.06 3.44
N LEU A 315 -13.57 16.52 2.30
CA LEU A 315 -14.42 16.10 1.19
C LEU A 315 -14.73 14.61 1.18
N THR A 316 -13.90 13.77 1.80
CA THR A 316 -13.92 12.32 1.57
C THR A 316 -15.08 11.62 2.29
N PRO A 317 -15.69 10.60 1.67
CA PRO A 317 -16.85 9.90 2.23
C PRO A 317 -16.48 9.03 3.44
N PHE A 318 -17.48 8.77 4.29
CA PHE A 318 -17.37 7.90 5.47
C PHE A 318 -17.84 6.47 5.13
N VAL A 319 -17.13 5.85 4.18
CA VAL A 319 -17.28 4.44 3.79
C VAL A 319 -15.91 3.79 3.71
N GLY A 320 -15.83 2.51 4.05
CA GLY A 320 -14.64 1.70 3.86
C GLY A 320 -14.90 0.38 3.14
N ASP A 321 -13.82 -0.21 2.65
CA ASP A 321 -13.74 -1.57 2.12
C ASP A 321 -14.44 -2.59 3.03
N ALA A 322 -15.06 -3.60 2.43
CA ALA A 322 -15.83 -4.61 3.15
C ALA A 322 -14.97 -5.46 4.11
N ASN A 323 -13.68 -5.64 3.77
CA ASN A 323 -12.77 -6.53 4.49
C ASN A 323 -11.96 -5.78 5.55
N ALA A 324 -11.12 -4.84 5.12
CA ALA A 324 -10.19 -4.09 5.96
C ALA A 324 -10.75 -2.76 6.47
N ARG A 325 -11.94 -2.34 6.00
CA ARG A 325 -12.55 -1.03 6.30
C ARG A 325 -11.67 0.15 5.86
N THR A 326 -10.78 -0.07 4.91
CA THR A 326 -9.94 1.00 4.34
C THR A 326 -10.84 2.04 3.65
N PRO A 327 -10.74 3.33 3.97
CA PRO A 327 -11.67 4.32 3.44
C PRO A 327 -11.60 4.54 1.92
N GLU A 328 -12.76 4.86 1.32
CA GLU A 328 -12.90 5.17 -0.11
C GLU A 328 -12.44 6.62 -0.44
N PHE A 329 -11.12 6.82 -0.50
CA PHE A 329 -10.52 8.14 -0.76
C PHE A 329 -10.18 8.41 -2.22
N LYS A 330 -10.46 7.45 -3.12
CA LYS A 330 -9.98 7.49 -4.52
C LYS A 330 -11.09 7.74 -5.54
N ALA A 331 -12.35 7.56 -5.16
CA ALA A 331 -13.49 7.88 -6.00
C ALA A 331 -14.65 8.30 -5.11
N PHE A 332 -15.09 9.55 -5.25
CA PHE A 332 -16.23 10.11 -4.55
C PHE A 332 -16.75 11.32 -5.32
N LEU A 333 -17.89 11.89 -4.92
CA LEU A 333 -18.51 12.98 -5.68
C LEU A 333 -18.26 14.35 -5.06
N VAL A 334 -18.01 15.33 -5.94
CA VAL A 334 -17.86 16.75 -5.61
C VAL A 334 -18.55 17.66 -6.63
N ASN A 335 -18.71 18.92 -6.24
CA ASN A 335 -19.01 20.04 -7.12
C ASN A 335 -17.80 21.01 -7.15
N LEU A 336 -17.77 21.85 -8.17
CA LEU A 336 -16.72 22.84 -8.43
C LEU A 336 -17.34 24.20 -8.73
N GLU A 337 -16.86 25.23 -8.03
CA GLU A 337 -17.29 26.62 -8.17
C GLU A 337 -16.06 27.53 -8.32
N LYS A 338 -16.15 28.53 -9.19
CA LYS A 338 -15.21 29.66 -9.22
C LYS A 338 -15.54 30.60 -8.06
N MET A 339 -14.52 31.09 -7.36
CA MET A 339 -14.68 32.02 -6.23
C MET A 339 -14.52 33.48 -6.64
#